data_AF-A0A5J4RDL4-F1
#
_entry.id   AF-A0A5J4RDL4-F1
#
_cell.length_a   1.000
_cell.length_b   1.000
_cell.length_c   1.000
_cell.angle_alpha   90.00
_cell.angle_beta   90.00
_cell.angle_gamma   90.00
#
_symmetry.space_group_name_H-M   'P 1'
#
loop_
_entity.id
_entity.type
_entity.pdbx_description
1 polymer ?
#
loop_
_entity_poly.entity_id
_entity_poly.type
_entity_poly.pdbx_seq_one_letter_code
_entity_poly.pdbx_strand_id
1 'polypeptide(L)'
;MSKFSYNISSVADQNGEAQIMLRIYVSREQRFRVKSGIRVDSKRWGKKNEINIPLVNTPEREELLEKRAKLKALTEYLETEILNMTNLQLITKDW
;
A
#
# COMPACT_ATOMS: atom_id res chain seq x y z
N MET A 1 -17.84 0.41 0.60
CA MET A 1 -16.95 0.02 -0.51
C MET A 1 -15.53 0.27 -0.05
N SER A 2 -14.63 -0.72 -0.12
CA SER A 2 -13.22 -0.50 0.24
C SER A 2 -12.65 0.57 -0.69
N LYS A 3 -12.35 1.76 -0.15
CA LYS A 3 -11.74 2.86 -0.91
C LYS A 3 -10.30 2.56 -1.30
N PHE A 4 -9.70 1.51 -0.74
CA PHE A 4 -8.31 1.15 -0.98
C PHE A 4 -8.14 -0.31 -1.36
N SER A 5 -7.17 -0.58 -2.21
CA SER A 5 -6.71 -1.92 -2.57
C SER A 5 -5.20 -1.88 -2.79
N TYR A 6 -4.51 -2.95 -2.47
CA TYR A 6 -3.06 -3.05 -2.64
C TYR A 6 -2.70 -4.07 -3.70
N ASN A 7 -1.62 -3.82 -4.42
CA ASN A 7 -0.97 -4.81 -5.27
C ASN A 7 0.54 -4.55 -5.28
N ILE A 8 1.37 -5.56 -5.50
CA ILE A 8 2.79 -5.32 -5.78
C ILE A 8 3.01 -5.00 -7.25
N SER A 9 4.08 -4.26 -7.56
CA SER A 9 4.55 -4.04 -8.92
C SER A 9 5.04 -5.36 -9.54
N SER A 10 4.87 -5.50 -10.86
CA SER A 10 5.48 -6.61 -11.61
C SER A 10 7.00 -6.45 -11.77
N VAL A 11 7.51 -5.24 -11.52
CA VAL A 11 8.94 -4.92 -11.55
C VAL A 11 9.50 -5.03 -10.15
N ALA A 12 10.49 -5.90 -9.98
CA ALA A 12 11.30 -6.00 -8.77
C ALA A 12 12.57 -5.17 -8.92
N ASP A 13 13.11 -4.69 -7.81
CA ASP A 13 14.43 -4.04 -7.78
C ASP A 13 15.56 -5.07 -7.82
N GLN A 14 16.82 -4.61 -7.84
CA GLN A 14 18.02 -5.46 -7.84
C GLN A 14 18.05 -6.46 -6.67
N ASN A 15 17.38 -6.13 -5.56
CA ASN A 15 17.25 -6.99 -4.38
C ASN A 15 16.07 -7.97 -4.43
N GLY A 16 15.31 -8.03 -5.53
CA GLY A 16 14.13 -8.88 -5.67
C GLY A 16 12.86 -8.37 -4.98
N GLU A 17 12.91 -7.15 -4.40
CA GLU A 17 11.74 -6.54 -3.77
C GLU A 17 10.85 -5.82 -4.80
N ALA A 18 9.55 -6.04 -4.71
CA ALA A 18 8.55 -5.33 -5.49
C ALA A 18 7.94 -4.17 -4.68
N GLN A 19 7.60 -3.08 -5.36
CA GLN A 19 6.98 -1.92 -4.73
C GLN A 19 5.49 -2.19 -4.51
N ILE A 20 5.00 -1.90 -3.30
CA ILE A 20 3.56 -1.94 -3.01
C ILE A 20 2.91 -0.72 -3.66
N MET A 21 1.93 -0.98 -4.50
CA MET A 21 1.10 0.00 -5.18
C MET A 21 -0.24 0.08 -4.46
N LEU A 22 -0.68 1.29 -4.14
CA LEU A 22 -2.03 1.54 -3.65
C LEU A 22 -2.93 1.89 -4.83
N ARG A 23 -4.12 1.30 -4.84
CA ARG A 23 -5.23 1.74 -5.68
C ARG A 23 -6.26 2.42 -4.79
N ILE A 24 -6.50 3.70 -5.05
CA ILE A 24 -7.40 4.55 -4.30
C ILE A 24 -8.65 4.78 -5.15
N TYR A 25 -9.81 4.46 -4.61
CA TYR A 25 -11.12 4.66 -5.20
C TYR A 25 -11.79 5.85 -4.52
N VAL A 26 -11.64 7.03 -5.12
CA VAL A 26 -12.19 8.28 -4.61
C VAL A 26 -13.67 8.40 -4.98
N SER A 27 -14.02 8.06 -6.22
CA SER A 27 -15.41 8.00 -6.71
C SER A 27 -15.57 6.84 -7.71
N ARG A 28 -16.77 6.68 -8.29
CA ARG A 28 -16.99 5.65 -9.34
C ARG A 28 -16.07 5.86 -10.55
N GLU A 29 -15.80 7.12 -10.89
CA GLU A 29 -15.05 7.55 -12.06
C GLU A 29 -13.59 7.89 -11.74
N GLN A 30 -13.29 8.35 -10.51
CA GLN A 30 -11.94 8.72 -10.10
C GLN A 30 -11.26 7.60 -9.32
N ARG A 31 -10.20 7.06 -9.93
CA ARG A 31 -9.36 6.00 -9.37
C ARG A 31 -7.91 6.33 -9.61
N PHE A 32 -7.11 6.30 -8.54
CA PHE A 32 -5.69 6.62 -8.59
C PHE A 32 -4.85 5.39 -8.27
N ARG A 33 -3.66 5.34 -8.86
CA ARG A 33 -2.64 4.35 -8.54
C ARG A 33 -1.41 5.11 -8.04
N VAL A 34 -1.13 4.95 -6.76
CA VAL A 34 -0.05 5.67 -6.06
C VAL A 34 1.01 4.68 -5.63
N LYS A 35 2.28 5.08 -5.72
CA LYS A 35 3.41 4.29 -5.21
C LYS A 35 3.48 4.49 -3.69
N SER A 36 3.44 3.41 -2.91
CA SER A 36 3.52 3.52 -1.44
C SER A 36 4.90 3.97 -0.92
N GLY A 37 5.95 3.89 -1.75
CA GLY A 37 7.34 3.97 -1.31
C GLY A 37 7.83 2.71 -0.55
N ILE A 38 6.93 1.80 -0.16
CA ILE A 38 7.25 0.58 0.58
C ILE A 38 7.52 -0.55 -0.42
N ARG A 39 8.63 -1.26 -0.19
CA ARG A 39 9.04 -2.42 -0.99
C ARG A 39 9.06 -3.68 -0.16
N VAL A 40 8.68 -4.80 -0.77
CA VAL A 40 8.57 -6.10 -0.11
C VAL A 40 8.96 -7.21 -1.07
N ASP A 41 9.60 -8.27 -0.58
CA ASP A 41 9.84 -9.48 -1.37
C ASP A 41 8.50 -10.05 -1.84
N SER A 42 8.42 -10.40 -3.13
CA SER A 42 7.24 -11.01 -3.73
C SER A 42 6.80 -12.29 -3.02
N LYS A 43 7.72 -13.05 -2.42
CA LYS A 43 7.44 -14.26 -1.61
C LYS A 43 6.69 -13.93 -0.33
N ARG A 44 6.86 -12.72 0.20
CA ARG A 44 6.18 -12.22 1.40
C ARG A 44 4.87 -11.52 1.06
N TRP A 45 4.47 -11.43 -0.20
CA TRP A 45 3.15 -10.93 -0.59
C TRP A 45 2.10 -12.05 -0.54
N GLY A 46 1.13 -11.92 0.36
CA GLY A 46 0.07 -12.90 0.55
C GLY A 46 -1.05 -12.81 -0.49
N LYS A 47 -1.79 -13.91 -0.68
CA LYS A 47 -2.95 -13.98 -1.61
C LYS A 47 -4.07 -12.98 -1.28
N LYS A 48 -4.11 -12.46 -0.06
CA LYS A 48 -5.07 -11.43 0.40
C LYS A 48 -4.58 -9.99 0.18
N ASN A 49 -3.52 -9.78 -0.60
CA ASN A 49 -2.87 -8.48 -0.80
C ASN A 49 -2.38 -7.85 0.50
N GLU A 50 -1.74 -8.68 1.33
CA GLU A 50 -1.16 -8.29 2.60
C GLU A 50 0.28 -8.79 2.72
N ILE A 51 1.07 -8.13 3.56
CA ILE A 51 2.42 -8.60 3.89
C ILE A 51 2.29 -9.82 4.80
N ASN A 52 2.73 -10.97 4.31
CA ASN A 52 2.78 -12.22 5.05
C ASN A 52 4.00 -12.21 5.99
N ILE A 53 3.73 -12.29 7.29
CA ILE A 53 4.74 -12.19 8.33
C ILE A 53 5.05 -13.60 8.84
N PRO A 54 6.32 -14.05 8.81
CA PRO A 54 6.69 -15.34 9.35
C PRO A 54 6.42 -15.42 10.86
N LEU A 55 6.07 -16.63 11.34
CA LEU A 55 5.85 -16.91 12.76
C LEU A 55 7.16 -16.92 13.56
N VAL A 56 8.28 -17.25 12.91
CA VAL A 56 9.60 -17.34 13.53
C VAL A 56 10.12 -15.94 13.82
N ASN A 57 10.64 -15.71 15.04
CA ASN A 57 11.30 -14.47 15.42
C ASN A 57 12.66 -14.35 14.73
N THR A 58 12.67 -13.73 13.56
CA THR A 58 13.87 -13.34 12.82
C THR A 58 13.94 -11.82 12.70
N PRO A 59 15.11 -11.22 12.47
CA PRO A 59 15.22 -9.78 12.16
C PRO A 59 14.32 -9.35 10.99
N GLU A 60 14.18 -10.21 9.98
CA GLU A 60 13.24 -10.01 8.85
C GLU A 60 11.79 -9.81 9.32
N ARG A 61 11.37 -10.48 10.40
CA ARG A 61 10.01 -10.34 10.95
C ARG A 61 9.77 -8.93 11.46
N GLU A 62 10.73 -8.33 12.14
CA GLU A 62 10.62 -6.97 12.67
C GLU A 62 10.53 -5.95 11.52
N GLU A 63 11.35 -6.11 10.49
CA GLU A 63 11.29 -5.27 9.28
C GLU A 63 9.93 -5.39 8.56
N LEU A 64 9.40 -6.61 8.41
CA LEU A 64 8.09 -6.82 7.79
C LEU A 64 6.95 -6.25 8.64
N LEU A 65 7.05 -6.33 9.97
CA LEU A 65 6.10 -5.69 10.89
C LEU A 65 6.14 -4.17 10.76
N GLU A 66 7.32 -3.57 10.68
CA GLU A 66 7.49 -2.13 10.49
C GLU A 66 6.91 -1.68 9.14
N LYS A 67 7.23 -2.41 8.06
CA LYS A 67 6.67 -2.16 6.71
C LYS A 67 5.14 -2.25 6.72
N ARG A 68 4.56 -3.22 7.43
CA ARG A 68 3.10 -3.36 7.59
C ARG A 68 2.50 -2.20 8.39
N ALA A 69 3.15 -1.78 9.47
CA ALA A 69 2.70 -0.65 10.27
C ALA A 69 2.73 0.66 9.47
N LYS A 70 3.82 0.91 8.72
CA LYS A 70 3.93 2.04 7.80
C LYS A 70 2.86 2.04 6.72
N LEU A 71 2.59 0.88 6.10
CA LEU A 71 1.53 0.76 5.09
C LEU A 71 0.16 1.06 5.69
N LYS A 72 -0.12 0.55 6.89
CA LYS A 72 -1.39 0.80 7.60
C LYS A 72 -1.54 2.29 7.93
N ALA A 73 -0.51 2.92 8.49
CA ALA A 73 -0.51 4.35 8.81
C ALA A 73 -0.71 5.22 7.56
N LEU A 74 -0.06 4.88 6.44
CA LEU A 74 -0.27 5.57 5.17
C LEU A 74 -1.72 5.46 4.69
N THR A 75 -2.32 4.27 4.75
CA THR A 75 -3.72 4.08 4.37
C THR A 75 -4.67 4.85 5.28
N GLU A 76 -4.48 4.81 6.59
CA GLU A 76 -5.32 5.54 7.55
C GLU A 76 -5.23 7.04 7.36
N TYR A 77 -4.03 7.56 7.08
CA TYR A 77 -3.81 8.96 6.74
C TYR A 77 -4.58 9.33 5.46
N LEU A 78 -4.40 8.57 4.38
CA LEU A 78 -5.08 8.84 3.11
C LEU A 78 -6.61 8.70 3.24
N GLU A 79 -7.11 7.73 4.00
CA GLU A 79 -8.54 7.56 4.23
C GLU A 79 -9.13 8.76 4.96
N THR A 80 -8.44 9.23 6.01
CA THR A 80 -8.83 10.41 6.79
C THR A 80 -8.83 11.65 5.92
N GLU A 81 -7.78 11.87 5.13
CA GLU A 81 -7.67 13.03 4.25
C GLU A 81 -8.78 13.05 3.19
N ILE A 82 -9.04 11.91 2.54
CA ILE A 82 -10.10 11.77 1.53
C ILE A 82 -11.50 11.95 2.16
N LEU A 83 -11.71 11.53 3.41
CA LEU A 83 -12.97 11.73 4.12
C LEU A 83 -13.19 13.19 4.51
N ASN A 84 -12.12 13.90 4.89
CA ASN A 84 -12.18 15.31 5.29
C ASN A 84 -12.23 16.27 4.10
N MET A 85 -11.87 15.81 2.89
CA MET A 85 -11.95 16.62 1.68
C MET A 85 -13.39 16.93 1.27
N THR A 86 -13.75 18.21 1.31
CA THR A 86 -15.04 18.71 0.85
C THR A 86 -15.18 18.65 -0.68
N ASN A 87 -14.06 18.72 -1.42
CA ASN A 87 -14.05 18.64 -2.88
C ASN A 87 -13.06 17.56 -3.37
N LEU A 88 -13.61 16.39 -3.68
CA LEU A 88 -12.86 15.24 -4.18
C LEU A 88 -12.21 15.49 -5.56
N GLN A 89 -12.63 16.52 -6.31
CA GLN A 89 -12.01 16.87 -7.59
C GLN A 89 -10.60 17.46 -7.45
N LEU A 90 -10.18 17.85 -6.25
CA LEU A 90 -8.82 18.31 -5.96
C LEU A 90 -7.82 17.16 -5.89
N ILE A 91 -8.28 15.92 -5.75
CA ILE A 91 -7.41 14.75 -5.79
C ILE A 91 -7.01 14.53 -7.24
N THR A 92 -5.75 14.81 -7.53
CA THR A 92 -5.15 14.64 -8.86
C THR A 92 -4.20 13.45 -8.86
N LYS A 93 -3.67 13.10 -10.04
CA LYS A 93 -2.70 12.01 -10.20
C LYS A 93 -1.35 12.30 -9.52
N ASP A 94 -1.06 13.57 -9.23
CA ASP A 94 0.21 14.02 -8.68
C ASP A 94 0.29 13.92 -7.15
N TRP A 95 -0.81 13.49 -6.51
CA TRP A 95 -0.85 13.08 -5.10
C TRP A 95 -0.18 11.73 -4.85
#